data_AF-A0A1M6XS11-F1
#
_entry.id   AF-A0A1M6XS11-F1
#
_cell.length_a   1.000
_cell.length_b   1.000
_cell.length_c   1.000
_cell.angle_alpha   90.00
_cell.angle_beta   90.00
_cell.angle_gamma   90.00
#
_symmetry.space_group_name_H-M   'P 1'
#
loop_
_entity.id
_entity.type
_entity.pdbx_description
1 polymer ?
#
loop_
_entity_poly.entity_id
_entity_poly.type
_entity_poly.pdbx_seq_one_letter_code
_entity_poly.pdbx_strand_id
1 'polypeptide(L)' 'MKKKKDYVETLGPNGTSHIFTPKEYKTFMKGLDAYPDQHKADLLKRMLNPVYHKPEKG' A
#
# COMPACT_ATOMS: atom_id res chain seq x y z
N MET A 1 5.84 1.77 26.19
CA MET A 1 4.81 1.96 25.15
C MET A 1 5.42 1.69 23.77
N LYS A 2 4.97 0.63 23.08
CA LYS A 2 5.41 0.36 21.70
C LYS A 2 4.91 1.50 20.82
N LYS A 3 5.83 2.34 20.30
CA LYS A 3 5.51 3.33 19.27
C LYS A 3 4.80 2.58 18.12
N LYS A 4 3.49 2.81 17.92
CA LYS A 4 2.77 2.32 16.74
C LYS A 4 3.48 2.95 15.54
N LYS A 5 4.29 2.17 14.82
CA LYS A 5 5.00 2.68 13.63
C LYS A 5 3.94 3.00 12.57
N ASP A 6 4.20 4.01 11.77
CA ASP A 6 3.42 4.27 10.55
C ASP A 6 3.46 3.06 9.62
N TYR A 7 2.29 2.63 9.15
CA TYR A 7 2.18 1.54 8.17
C TYR A 7 0.99 1.77 7.24
N VAL A 8 1.09 1.20 6.04
CA VAL A 8 0.04 1.19 5.02
C VAL A 8 -0.43 -0.24 4.89
N GLU A 9 -1.69 -0.49 5.22
CA GLU A 9 -2.32 -1.78 4.99
C GLU A 9 -3.04 -1.73 3.65
N THR A 10 -2.74 -2.66 2.75
CA THR A 10 -3.47 -2.78 1.48
C THR A 10 -4.27 -4.07 1.50
N LEU A 11 -5.55 -3.98 1.15
CA LEU A 11 -6.38 -5.13 0.85
C LEU A 11 -6.36 -5.35 -0.67
N GLY A 12 -5.92 -6.53 -1.09
CA GLY A 12 -5.96 -7.01 -2.46
C GLY A 12 -7.20 -7.87 -2.74
N PRO A 13 -7.36 -8.31 -4.00
CA PRO A 13 -8.46 -9.19 -4.37
C PRO A 13 -8.39 -10.51 -3.58
N ASN A 14 -9.55 -11.07 -3.26
CA ASN A 14 -9.74 -12.26 -2.40
C ASN A 14 -9.42 -12.06 -0.91
N GLY A 15 -9.36 -10.83 -0.41
CA GLY A 15 -9.14 -10.55 1.01
C GLY A 15 -7.68 -10.72 1.45
N THR A 16 -6.75 -10.71 0.49
CA THR A 16 -5.31 -10.75 0.79
C THR A 16 -4.90 -9.41 1.37
N SER A 17 -4.51 -9.33 2.65
CA SER A 17 -3.95 -8.11 3.23
C SER A 17 -2.42 -8.13 3.17
N HIS A 18 -1.82 -6.98 2.89
CA HIS A 18 -0.39 -6.79 2.98
C HIS A 18 -0.09 -5.49 3.73
N ILE A 19 0.81 -5.57 4.72
CA ILE A 19 1.25 -4.42 5.51
C ILE A 19 2.58 -3.95 4.95
N PHE A 20 2.58 -2.74 4.42
CA PHE A 20 3.76 -2.04 3.95
C PHE A 20 4.18 -0.96 4.95
N THR A 21 5.47 -0.63 5.01
CA THR A 21 5.85 0.69 5.49
C THR A 21 5.48 1.77 4.45
N PRO A 22 5.31 3.05 4.83
CA PRO A 22 5.01 4.10 3.86
C PRO A 22 6.07 4.24 2.76
N LYS A 23 7.34 3.94 3.08
CA LYS A 23 8.44 3.96 2.12
C LYS A 23 8.34 2.80 1.13
N GLU A 24 8.01 1.60 1.60
CA GLU A 24 7.79 0.43 0.74
C GLU A 24 6.58 0.64 -0.16
N TYR A 25 5.45 1.09 0.40
CA TYR A 25 4.25 1.35 -0.40
C TYR A 25 4.49 2.39 -1.50
N LYS A 26 5.24 3.47 -1.19
CA LYS A 26 5.63 4.46 -2.19
C LYS A 26 6.52 3.88 -3.29
N THR A 27 7.45 2.98 -2.94
CA THR A 27 8.32 2.31 -3.91
C THR A 27 7.51 1.36 -4.79
N PHE A 28 6.58 0.62 -4.19
CA PHE A 28 5.66 -0.27 -4.87
C PHE A 28 4.76 0.48 -5.87
N MET A 29 4.15 1.60 -5.44
CA MET A 29 3.36 2.49 -6.31
C MET A 29 4.19 3.03 -7.48
N LYS A 30 5.45 3.41 -7.24
CA LYS A 30 6.37 3.87 -8.28
C LYS A 30 6.72 2.75 -9.27
N GLY A 31 6.86 1.52 -8.79
CA GLY A 31 7.07 0.34 -9.63
C GLY A 31 5.85 0.05 -10.52
N LEU A 32 4.64 0.19 -9.99
CA LEU A 32 3.41 0.08 -10.79
C LEU A 32 3.30 1.19 -11.83
N ASP A 33 3.76 2.40 -11.52
CA ASP A 33 3.76 3.51 -12.47
C ASP A 33 4.71 3.27 -13.65
N ALA A 34 5.88 2.69 -13.39
CA ALA A 34 6.86 2.31 -14.41
C ALA A 34 6.54 0.96 -15.09
N TYR A 35 5.42 0.32 -14.77
CA TYR A 35 5.09 -1.00 -15.30
C TYR A 35 4.74 -0.90 -16.80
N PRO A 36 5.30 -1.75 -17.67
CA PRO A 36 5.08 -1.65 -19.12
C PRO A 36 3.61 -1.85 -19.51
N ASP A 37 2.88 -2.66 -18.74
CA ASP A 37 1.44 -2.88 -18.92
C ASP A 37 0.66 -1.98 -17.97
N GLN A 38 0.37 -0.75 -18.44
CA GLN A 38 -0.36 0.25 -17.67
C GLN A 38 -1.78 -0.20 -17.32
N HIS A 39 -2.41 -1.05 -18.15
CA HIS A 39 -3.75 -1.56 -17.89
C HIS A 39 -3.75 -2.47 -16.64
N LYS A 40 -2.81 -3.41 -16.55
CA LYS A 40 -2.65 -4.27 -15.36
C LYS A 40 -2.24 -3.47 -14.13
N ALA A 41 -1.38 -2.48 -14.30
CA ALA A 41 -0.97 -1.62 -13.19
C ALA A 41 -2.14 -0.80 -12.63
N ASP A 42 -2.99 -0.24 -13.50
CA ASP A 42 -4.18 0.50 -13.10
C ASP A 42 -5.20 -0.43 -12.43
N LEU A 43 -5.39 -1.65 -12.95
CA LEU A 43 -6.24 -2.66 -12.34
C LEU A 43 -5.76 -3.01 -10.93
N LEU A 44 -4.46 -3.25 -10.75
CA LEU A 44 -3.86 -3.50 -9.44
C LEU A 44 -4.02 -2.28 -8.50
N LYS A 45 -3.78 -1.06 -8.98
CA LYS A 45 -3.97 0.18 -8.20
C LYS A 45 -5.43 0.33 -7.74
N ARG A 46 -6.41 0.01 -8.60
CA ARG A 46 -7.84 0.05 -8.26
C ARG A 46 -8.25 -1.05 -7.28
N MET A 47 -7.63 -2.23 -7.40
CA MET A 47 -7.92 -3.36 -6.52
C MET A 47 -7.28 -3.22 -5.14
N LEU A 48 -6.15 -2.52 -5.05
CA LEU A 48 -5.51 -2.21 -3.78
C LEU A 48 -6.32 -1.14 -3.07
N ASN A 49 -6.85 -1.44 -1.89
CA ASN A 49 -7.44 -0.45 -1.00
C ASN A 49 -6.44 -0.08 0.10
N PRO A 50 -5.61 0.96 -0.08
CA PRO A 50 -4.59 1.36 0.90
C PRO A 50 -5.20 2.14 2.06
N VAL A 51 -5.06 1.60 3.27
CA VAL A 51 -5.41 2.26 4.53
C VAL A 51 -4.14 2.72 5.22
N TYR A 52 -4.03 4.03 5.45
CA TYR A 52 -2.86 4.63 6.10
C TYR A 52 -3.08 4.71 7.61
N HIS A 53 -2.32 3.92 8.36
CA HIS A 53 -2.31 3.97 9.81
C HIS A 53 -1.17 4.89 10.26
N LYS A 54 -1.54 6.07 10.73
CA LYS A 54 -0.62 6.99 11.38
C LYS A 54 -0.63 6.71 12.89
N PRO A 55 0.52 6.83 13.58
CA PRO A 55 0.49 6.90 15.04
C PRO A 55 -0.40 8.07 15.46
N GLU A 56 -1.41 7.80 16.29
CA GLU A 56 -2.06 8.86 17.05
C GLU A 56 -0.96 9.58 17.83
N LYS A 57 -0.80 10.88 17.59
CA LYS A 57 0.02 11.74 18.42
C LYS A 57 -0.64 11.77 19.80
N GLY A 58 -0.17 10.91 20.69
CA GLY A 58 -0.41 11.03 22.13
C GLY A 58 0.30 12.25 22.69
#